data_AF-A0A929IL07-F1
#
_entry.id   AF-A0A929IL07-F1
#
_cell.length_a   1.000
_cell.length_b   1.000
_cell.length_c   1.000
_cell.angle_alpha   90.00
_cell.angle_beta   90.00
_cell.angle_gamma   90.00
#
_symmetry.space_group_name_H-M   'P 1'
#
loop_
_entity.id
_entity.type
_entity.pdbx_description
1 polymer ?
#
loop_
_entity_poly.entity_id
_entity_poly.type
_entity_poly.pdbx_seq_one_letter_code
_entity_poly.pdbx_strand_id
1 'polypeptide(L)'
;PKDGSVLHKVSARSLWIRILTSRVETGEPYIVYSDHVNRAIPEHQKLAGLTVKTSNLCSEITLPTGTDQRGEERTAVCCLSSLNVEKYMEWEGHPTFIEDVMRFLDNVLSDFIASAPESMSRAAYAAMRERSVGLGIMGFHSFLQASLIPIEGVMAKVWNNRMLKHIRGQADTASSKLAEERGPCPDAGDYGIMERFSNKLAIAPTASISIICGGASPGIEPIAANSFTHKTLSGSFTVRNKYLKRLLEKKGHDDDDTWSSISTNEGSVQHLDFLDENEKEAFRTAFEIDQRWLIEHAADRAPYVCQSQSLNLFLPADIHKRDLHQLHLLAWKKGVKSLYYCRSKSIQRAEAVAHEGTNHAVASLPHMGTVNGGEKPVETNRTDYEECLSCQ
;
A
#
# COMPACT_ATOMS: atom_id res chain seq x y z
N PRO A 1 7.79 17.57 27.61
CA PRO A 1 8.68 16.60 28.30
C PRO A 1 7.84 15.46 28.90
N LYS A 2 8.46 14.39 29.40
CA LYS A 2 7.73 13.24 29.97
C LYS A 2 6.88 13.60 31.20
N ASP A 3 7.09 14.79 31.76
CA ASP A 3 6.36 15.38 32.88
C ASP A 3 5.05 16.09 32.49
N GLY A 4 4.71 16.14 31.19
CA GLY A 4 3.51 16.83 30.69
C GLY A 4 3.59 18.36 30.69
N SER A 5 4.77 18.95 30.98
CA SER A 5 4.93 20.41 30.97
C SER A 5 4.84 20.97 29.55
N VAL A 6 4.18 22.13 29.42
CA VAL A 6 4.04 22.84 28.14
C VAL A 6 5.32 23.62 27.86
N LEU A 7 6.09 23.18 26.86
CA LEU A 7 7.30 23.88 26.42
C LEU A 7 6.98 25.06 25.49
N HIS A 8 6.14 24.82 24.48
CA HIS A 8 5.79 25.81 23.46
C HIS A 8 4.32 25.66 23.07
N LYS A 9 3.68 26.78 22.72
CA LYS A 9 2.35 26.80 22.10
C LYS A 9 2.49 27.22 20.64
N VAL A 10 1.90 26.46 19.74
CA VAL A 10 1.92 26.73 18.29
C VAL A 10 0.50 26.72 17.73
N SER A 11 0.28 27.46 16.65
CA SER A 11 -0.99 27.42 15.91
C SER A 11 -1.16 26.06 15.24
N ALA A 12 -2.24 25.35 15.57
CA ALA A 12 -2.57 24.06 14.95
C ALA A 12 -2.71 24.19 13.42
N ARG A 13 -3.33 25.29 12.96
CA ARG A 13 -3.46 25.57 11.52
C ARG A 13 -2.11 25.77 10.85
N SER A 14 -1.19 26.50 11.49
CA SER A 14 0.14 26.75 10.93
C SER A 14 0.97 25.47 10.88
N LEU A 15 0.91 24.64 11.93
CA LEU A 15 1.57 23.33 11.94
C LEU A 15 0.99 22.40 10.87
N TRP A 16 -0.34 22.38 10.72
CA TRP A 16 -1.02 21.60 9.71
C TRP A 16 -0.64 22.01 8.28
N ILE A 17 -0.58 23.31 8.00
CA ILE A 17 -0.09 23.82 6.72
C ILE A 17 1.34 23.33 6.47
N ARG A 18 2.22 23.42 7.46
CA ARG A 18 3.61 22.94 7.34
C ARG A 18 3.70 21.44 7.05
N ILE A 19 2.87 20.63 7.70
CA ILE A 19 2.80 19.17 7.44
C ILE A 19 2.37 18.92 5.99
N LEU A 20 1.31 19.56 5.53
CA LEU A 20 0.80 19.37 4.17
C LEU A 20 1.77 19.87 3.10
N THR A 21 2.43 21.01 3.33
CA THR A 21 3.48 21.53 2.45
C THR A 21 4.63 20.53 2.35
N SER A 22 5.15 20.04 3.48
CA SER A 22 6.20 19.01 3.49
C SER A 22 5.78 17.77 2.71
N ARG A 23 4.54 17.28 2.92
CA ARG A 23 4.04 16.09 2.21
C ARG A 23 4.04 16.27 0.70
N VAL A 24 3.66 17.44 0.19
CA VAL A 24 3.68 17.69 -1.27
C VAL A 24 5.10 17.86 -1.80
N GLU A 25 6.00 18.45 -1.02
CA GLU A 25 7.39 18.72 -1.43
C GLU A 25 8.29 17.49 -1.39
N THR A 26 8.15 16.66 -0.35
CA THR A 26 9.07 15.54 -0.08
C THR A 26 8.38 14.17 -0.08
N GLY A 27 7.06 14.12 -0.24
CA GLY A 27 6.25 12.91 -0.07
C GLY A 27 5.94 12.53 1.38
N GLU A 28 6.54 13.24 2.35
CA GLU A 28 6.56 12.90 3.78
C GLU A 28 6.31 14.14 4.65
N PRO A 29 5.88 14.00 5.91
CA PRO A 29 5.78 12.77 6.71
C PRO A 29 4.53 11.95 6.41
N TYR A 30 4.57 10.64 6.68
CA TYR A 30 3.36 9.81 6.74
C TYR A 30 2.39 10.33 7.79
N ILE A 31 1.10 10.01 7.63
CA ILE A 31 0.07 10.37 8.60
C ILE A 31 -0.53 9.07 9.13
N VAL A 32 -0.47 8.89 10.44
CA VAL A 32 -1.14 7.79 11.14
C VAL A 32 -2.15 8.41 12.08
N TYR A 33 -3.42 8.06 11.92
CA TYR A 33 -4.49 8.57 12.76
C TYR A 33 -4.61 7.67 14.01
N SER A 34 -3.82 8.00 15.04
CA SER A 34 -3.67 7.22 16.27
C SER A 34 -4.99 6.76 16.89
N ASP A 35 -6.00 7.63 16.86
CA ASP A 35 -7.30 7.34 17.46
C ASP A 35 -8.11 6.34 16.64
N HIS A 36 -8.03 6.39 15.30
CA HIS A 36 -8.65 5.38 14.43
C HIS A 36 -7.99 4.03 14.63
N VAL A 37 -6.66 4.02 14.74
CA VAL A 37 -5.88 2.81 14.99
C VAL A 37 -6.26 2.19 16.33
N ASN A 38 -6.15 2.93 17.44
CA ASN A 38 -6.39 2.39 18.78
C ASN A 38 -7.87 2.01 19.02
N ARG A 39 -8.83 2.68 18.37
CA ARG A 39 -10.24 2.23 18.42
C ARG A 39 -10.46 0.87 17.76
N ALA A 40 -9.66 0.55 16.74
CA ALA A 40 -9.84 -0.61 15.89
C ALA A 40 -9.00 -1.84 16.31
N ILE A 41 -8.13 -1.72 17.33
CA ILE A 41 -7.36 -2.87 17.80
C ILE A 41 -8.29 -3.99 18.33
N PRO A 42 -7.84 -5.25 18.30
CA PRO A 42 -8.60 -6.39 18.82
C PRO A 42 -9.04 -6.22 20.28
N GLU A 43 -10.18 -6.80 20.64
CA GLU A 43 -10.79 -6.61 21.96
C GLU A 43 -9.90 -7.08 23.11
N HIS A 44 -9.26 -8.24 22.99
CA HIS A 44 -8.32 -8.73 24.01
C HIS A 44 -7.12 -7.81 24.19
N GLN A 45 -6.65 -7.13 23.14
CA GLN A 45 -5.58 -6.14 23.27
C GLN A 45 -6.08 -4.89 24.03
N LYS A 46 -7.33 -4.47 23.86
CA LYS A 46 -7.95 -3.41 24.66
C LYS A 46 -8.08 -3.81 26.13
N LEU A 47 -8.56 -5.02 26.40
CA LEU A 47 -8.69 -5.57 27.76
C LEU A 47 -7.33 -5.70 28.45
N ALA A 48 -6.28 -5.96 27.70
CA ALA A 48 -4.89 -5.97 28.17
C ALA A 48 -4.28 -4.58 28.41
N GLY A 49 -4.99 -3.50 28.07
CA GLY A 49 -4.45 -2.14 28.16
C GLY A 49 -3.33 -1.87 27.15
N LEU A 50 -3.22 -2.69 26.10
CA LEU A 50 -2.23 -2.50 25.05
C LEU A 50 -2.63 -1.34 24.14
N THR A 51 -1.65 -0.55 23.74
CA THR A 51 -1.85 0.61 22.87
C THR A 51 -0.85 0.62 21.73
N VAL A 52 -1.29 1.02 20.55
CA VAL A 52 -0.44 1.24 19.39
C VAL A 52 0.08 2.68 19.43
N LYS A 53 1.40 2.82 19.56
CA LYS A 53 2.07 4.13 19.67
C LYS A 53 2.66 4.62 18.34
N THR A 54 2.94 3.70 17.42
CA THR A 54 3.55 3.97 16.11
C THR A 54 3.06 2.94 15.10
N SER A 55 3.28 3.22 13.82
CA SER A 55 3.22 2.22 12.75
C SER A 55 4.64 1.74 12.39
N ASN A 56 4.75 0.86 11.38
CA ASN A 56 6.02 0.44 10.76
C ASN A 56 6.44 1.39 9.62
N LEU A 57 7.52 1.00 8.93
CA LEU A 57 8.09 1.72 7.79
C LEU A 57 7.09 1.99 6.66
N CYS A 58 6.13 1.08 6.41
CA CYS A 58 5.19 1.21 5.30
C CYS A 58 3.78 1.66 5.72
N SER A 59 3.59 1.99 7.01
CA SER A 59 2.34 2.51 7.59
C SER A 59 1.12 1.57 7.62
N GLU A 60 1.27 0.28 7.31
CA GLU A 60 0.21 -0.74 7.33
C GLU A 60 0.12 -1.51 8.65
N ILE A 61 1.22 -1.62 9.39
CA ILE A 61 1.28 -2.40 10.63
C ILE A 61 0.98 -1.50 11.81
N THR A 62 0.04 -1.93 12.64
CA THR A 62 -0.41 -1.15 13.81
C THR A 62 -0.49 -2.06 15.02
N LEU A 63 0.67 -2.57 15.44
CA LEU A 63 0.78 -3.51 16.55
C LEU A 63 1.30 -2.80 17.82
N PRO A 64 0.88 -3.25 19.02
CA PRO A 64 1.35 -2.66 20.27
C PRO A 64 2.87 -2.82 20.49
N THR A 65 3.50 -1.78 21.05
CA THR A 65 4.94 -1.78 21.37
C THR A 65 5.26 -1.13 22.72
N GLY A 66 6.42 -1.48 23.27
CA GLY A 66 6.90 -1.07 24.59
C GLY A 66 6.48 -2.05 25.69
N THR A 67 6.56 -1.60 26.95
CA THR A 67 6.22 -2.41 28.12
C THR A 67 4.74 -2.80 28.11
N ASP A 68 4.47 -4.08 28.33
CA ASP A 68 3.11 -4.61 28.46
C ASP A 68 2.66 -4.74 29.92
N GLN A 69 1.45 -5.25 30.13
CA GLN A 69 0.86 -5.44 31.46
C GLN A 69 1.60 -6.47 32.34
N ARG A 70 2.55 -7.22 31.77
CA ARG A 70 3.40 -8.19 32.48
C ARG A 70 4.78 -7.61 32.82
N GLY A 71 5.04 -6.36 32.44
CA GLY A 71 6.35 -5.73 32.62
C GLY A 71 7.36 -6.11 31.54
N GLU A 72 6.93 -6.83 30.51
CA GLU A 72 7.80 -7.31 29.43
C GLU A 72 7.83 -6.33 28.26
N GLU A 73 9.00 -6.17 27.65
CA GLU A 73 9.20 -5.24 26.56
C GLU A 73 8.84 -5.86 25.19
N ARG A 74 7.85 -5.27 24.51
CA ARG A 74 7.41 -5.72 23.18
C ARG A 74 8.05 -4.93 22.04
N THR A 75 8.49 -5.66 21.03
CA THR A 75 8.86 -5.11 19.72
C THR A 75 8.02 -5.82 18.65
N ALA A 76 7.19 -5.07 17.93
CA ALA A 76 6.30 -5.64 16.91
C ALA A 76 7.06 -6.31 15.76
N VAL A 77 6.52 -7.41 15.25
CA VAL A 77 7.08 -8.17 14.12
C VAL A 77 6.06 -8.24 12.99
N CYS A 78 6.57 -8.15 11.77
CA CYS A 78 5.76 -8.19 10.56
C CYS A 78 5.97 -9.52 9.82
N CYS A 79 4.89 -10.28 9.60
CA CYS A 79 4.87 -11.49 8.79
C CYS A 79 3.77 -11.35 7.73
N LEU A 80 4.15 -11.26 6.46
CA LEU A 80 3.26 -10.81 5.39
C LEU A 80 3.13 -11.82 4.26
N SER A 81 1.94 -11.81 3.65
CA SER A 81 1.69 -12.38 2.33
C SER A 81 0.56 -11.58 1.67
N SER A 82 0.48 -11.62 0.34
CA SER A 82 -0.54 -10.86 -0.39
C SER A 82 -1.27 -11.75 -1.38
N LEU A 83 -2.60 -11.72 -1.32
CA LEU A 83 -3.44 -12.43 -2.28
C LEU A 83 -3.48 -11.66 -3.61
N ASN A 84 -3.26 -12.35 -4.73
CA ASN A 84 -3.40 -11.74 -6.05
C ASN A 84 -4.88 -11.65 -6.44
N VAL A 85 -5.51 -10.49 -6.23
CA VAL A 85 -6.93 -10.28 -6.56
C VAL A 85 -7.16 -10.03 -8.06
N GLU A 86 -6.11 -9.85 -8.87
CA GLU A 86 -6.22 -9.95 -10.34
C GLU A 86 -6.87 -11.29 -10.74
N LYS A 87 -6.60 -12.32 -9.94
CA LYS A 87 -7.03 -13.70 -10.14
C LYS A 87 -8.19 -14.10 -9.23
N TYR A 88 -8.89 -13.12 -8.64
CA TYR A 88 -9.94 -13.36 -7.64
C TYR A 88 -10.99 -14.39 -8.08
N MET A 89 -11.49 -14.30 -9.31
CA MET A 89 -12.51 -15.22 -9.83
C MET A 89 -12.02 -16.67 -9.95
N GLU A 90 -10.70 -16.90 -10.02
CA GLU A 90 -10.11 -18.23 -10.11
C GLU A 90 -10.04 -18.92 -8.74
N TRP A 91 -9.84 -18.15 -7.66
CA TRP A 91 -9.63 -18.71 -6.32
C TRP A 91 -10.76 -18.42 -5.32
N GLU A 92 -11.70 -17.51 -5.60
CA GLU A 92 -12.73 -17.12 -4.61
C GLU A 92 -13.60 -18.28 -4.13
N GLY A 93 -13.81 -19.29 -4.99
CA GLY A 93 -14.59 -20.49 -4.66
C GLY A 93 -13.78 -21.61 -4.02
N HIS A 94 -12.46 -21.47 -3.89
CA HIS A 94 -11.61 -22.55 -3.38
C HIS A 94 -11.66 -22.60 -1.84
N PRO A 95 -12.17 -23.71 -1.25
CA PRO A 95 -12.59 -23.74 0.15
C PRO A 95 -11.45 -23.51 1.15
N THR A 96 -10.22 -23.91 0.82
CA THR A 96 -9.07 -23.80 1.74
C THR A 96 -8.08 -22.72 1.36
N PHE A 97 -8.29 -21.96 0.27
CA PHE A 97 -7.23 -21.11 -0.29
C PHE A 97 -6.68 -20.09 0.71
N ILE A 98 -7.56 -19.40 1.42
CA ILE A 98 -7.15 -18.44 2.45
C ILE A 98 -6.67 -19.15 3.72
N GLU A 99 -7.27 -20.28 4.09
CA GLU A 99 -6.80 -21.07 5.24
C GLU A 99 -5.34 -21.51 5.05
N ASP A 100 -4.98 -22.01 3.87
CA ASP A 100 -3.64 -22.49 3.55
C ASP A 100 -2.61 -21.35 3.65
N VAL A 101 -2.96 -20.15 3.19
CA VAL A 101 -2.10 -18.95 3.34
C VAL A 101 -1.98 -18.52 4.80
N MET A 102 -3.07 -18.53 5.56
CA MET A 102 -3.03 -18.20 7.01
C MET A 102 -2.19 -19.22 7.78
N ARG A 103 -2.30 -20.50 7.45
CA ARG A 103 -1.48 -21.58 8.03
C ARG A 103 -0.01 -21.44 7.67
N PHE A 104 0.29 -21.06 6.42
CA PHE A 104 1.64 -20.72 5.99
C PHE A 104 2.23 -19.57 6.81
N LEU A 105 1.48 -18.47 6.99
CA LEU A 105 1.91 -17.34 7.82
C LEU A 105 2.14 -17.76 9.29
N ASP A 106 1.26 -18.60 9.87
CA ASP A 106 1.46 -19.11 11.23
C ASP A 106 2.73 -19.98 11.35
N ASN A 107 3.03 -20.77 10.32
CA ASN A 107 4.23 -21.60 10.27
C ASN A 107 5.50 -20.73 10.18
N VAL A 108 5.51 -19.72 9.30
CA VAL A 108 6.63 -18.77 9.17
C VAL A 108 6.86 -18.04 10.50
N LEU A 109 5.78 -17.59 11.15
CA LEU A 109 5.89 -16.92 12.44
C LEU A 109 6.41 -17.86 13.53
N SER A 110 6.00 -19.14 13.50
CA SER A 110 6.51 -20.15 14.44
C SER A 110 8.00 -20.40 14.26
N ASP A 111 8.47 -20.47 13.01
CA ASP A 111 9.89 -20.62 12.71
C ASP A 111 10.70 -19.43 13.21
N PHE A 112 10.22 -18.20 12.98
CA PHE A 112 10.84 -17.00 13.55
C PHE A 112 10.90 -17.05 15.08
N ILE A 113 9.80 -17.39 15.76
CA ILE A 113 9.76 -17.46 17.23
C ILE A 113 10.78 -18.49 17.76
N ALA A 114 10.92 -19.63 17.09
CA ALA A 114 11.81 -20.71 17.51
C ALA A 114 13.30 -20.42 17.21
N SER A 115 13.58 -19.70 16.12
CA SER A 115 14.94 -19.46 15.65
C SER A 115 15.50 -18.07 15.99
N ALA A 116 14.66 -17.16 16.50
CA ALA A 116 15.05 -15.80 16.80
C ALA A 116 16.27 -15.75 17.76
N PRO A 117 17.31 -14.98 17.41
CA PRO A 117 18.47 -14.83 18.30
C PRO A 117 18.08 -14.09 19.57
N GLU A 118 18.89 -14.23 20.63
CA GLU A 118 18.66 -13.58 21.92
C GLU A 118 18.55 -12.05 21.81
N SER A 119 19.28 -11.44 20.86
CA SER A 119 19.20 -10.01 20.55
C SER A 119 17.82 -9.57 20.04
N MET A 120 16.99 -10.50 19.59
CA MET A 120 15.61 -10.31 19.15
C MET A 120 14.58 -10.89 20.13
N SER A 121 14.97 -11.19 21.37
CA SER A 121 14.08 -11.75 22.41
C SER A 121 12.77 -10.96 22.59
N ARG A 122 12.83 -9.62 22.60
CA ARG A 122 11.64 -8.74 22.67
C ARG A 122 10.67 -8.94 21.50
N ALA A 123 11.22 -9.21 20.32
CA ALA A 123 10.46 -9.44 19.09
C ALA A 123 9.86 -10.86 19.08
N ALA A 124 10.65 -11.86 19.47
CA ALA A 124 10.18 -13.23 19.66
C ALA A 124 9.07 -13.31 20.71
N TYR A 125 9.22 -12.61 21.84
CA TYR A 125 8.21 -12.50 22.89
C TYR A 125 6.90 -11.90 22.34
N ALA A 126 6.97 -10.74 21.70
CA ALA A 126 5.78 -10.09 21.13
C ALA A 126 5.10 -11.01 20.11
N ALA A 127 5.85 -11.55 19.13
CA ALA A 127 5.34 -12.45 18.11
C ALA A 127 4.68 -13.71 18.71
N MET A 128 5.29 -14.31 19.74
CA MET A 128 4.74 -15.46 20.45
C MET A 128 3.41 -15.13 21.15
N ARG A 129 3.34 -13.97 21.83
CA ARG A 129 2.17 -13.52 22.58
C ARG A 129 0.98 -13.21 21.69
N GLU A 130 1.17 -12.38 20.66
CA GLU A 130 0.05 -11.88 19.87
C GLU A 130 -0.23 -12.70 18.61
N ARG A 131 0.81 -13.37 18.08
CA ARG A 131 0.80 -14.09 16.79
C ARG A 131 0.15 -13.29 15.66
N SER A 132 0.44 -12.00 15.57
CA SER A 132 -0.16 -11.14 14.55
C SER A 132 0.49 -11.39 13.19
N VAL A 133 -0.33 -11.46 12.14
CA VAL A 133 0.09 -11.58 10.74
C VAL A 133 -0.56 -10.49 9.89
N GLY A 134 -0.01 -10.24 8.70
CA GLY A 134 -0.55 -9.28 7.74
C GLY A 134 -0.83 -9.94 6.39
N LEU A 135 -2.05 -10.46 6.23
CA LEU A 135 -2.59 -10.85 4.95
C LEU A 135 -3.08 -9.60 4.20
N GLY A 136 -2.40 -9.28 3.11
CA GLY A 136 -2.73 -8.17 2.21
C GLY A 136 -3.33 -8.65 0.89
N ILE A 137 -3.47 -7.71 -0.03
CA ILE A 137 -3.87 -7.97 -1.43
C ILE A 137 -2.94 -7.24 -2.38
N MET A 138 -2.86 -7.72 -3.62
CA MET A 138 -2.28 -7.02 -4.77
C MET A 138 -3.12 -7.25 -6.02
N GLY A 139 -2.92 -6.46 -7.07
CA GLY A 139 -3.59 -6.64 -8.34
C GLY A 139 -5.00 -6.03 -8.39
N PHE A 140 -5.36 -5.13 -7.46
CA PHE A 140 -6.71 -4.55 -7.40
C PHE A 140 -7.05 -3.76 -8.67
N HIS A 141 -6.20 -2.84 -9.12
CA HIS A 141 -6.45 -2.09 -10.34
C HIS A 141 -6.37 -2.98 -11.59
N SER A 142 -5.46 -3.97 -11.61
CA SER A 142 -5.40 -4.97 -12.67
C SER A 142 -6.70 -5.77 -12.81
N PHE A 143 -7.33 -6.17 -11.71
CA PHE A 143 -8.65 -6.81 -11.73
C PHE A 143 -9.72 -5.91 -12.36
N LEU A 144 -9.74 -4.64 -11.97
CA LEU A 144 -10.71 -3.66 -12.49
C LEU A 144 -10.50 -3.43 -13.99
N GLN A 145 -9.26 -3.24 -14.44
CA GLN A 145 -8.90 -3.07 -15.85
C GLN A 145 -9.21 -4.31 -16.69
N ALA A 146 -9.01 -5.52 -16.14
CA ALA A 146 -9.39 -6.77 -16.80
C ALA A 146 -10.89 -6.81 -17.15
N SER A 147 -11.70 -6.12 -16.35
CA SER A 147 -13.16 -6.07 -16.47
C SER A 147 -13.67 -4.76 -17.08
N LEU A 148 -12.77 -3.88 -17.55
CA LEU A 148 -13.09 -2.51 -18.02
C LEU A 148 -13.93 -1.70 -17.01
N ILE A 149 -13.62 -1.84 -15.73
CA ILE A 149 -14.26 -1.09 -14.64
C ILE A 149 -13.35 0.08 -14.25
N PRO A 150 -13.80 1.33 -14.40
CA PRO A 150 -13.11 2.48 -13.83
C PRO A 150 -12.94 2.35 -12.31
N ILE A 151 -11.73 2.62 -11.82
CA ILE A 151 -11.48 2.66 -10.38
C ILE A 151 -12.27 3.79 -9.69
N GLU A 152 -12.62 4.85 -10.43
CA GLU A 152 -13.45 5.97 -10.00
C GLU A 152 -14.95 5.68 -10.14
N GLY A 153 -15.40 4.55 -9.60
CA GLY A 153 -16.76 4.08 -9.84
C GLY A 153 -17.38 3.31 -8.69
N VAL A 154 -18.72 3.31 -8.67
CA VAL A 154 -19.51 2.52 -7.72
C VAL A 154 -19.21 1.03 -7.85
N MET A 155 -19.01 0.54 -9.08
CA MET A 155 -18.66 -0.87 -9.30
C MET A 155 -17.30 -1.24 -8.68
N ALA A 156 -16.32 -0.34 -8.73
CA ALA A 156 -15.05 -0.55 -8.02
C ALA A 156 -15.27 -0.62 -6.49
N LYS A 157 -16.14 0.22 -5.92
CA LYS A 157 -16.51 0.14 -4.50
C LYS A 157 -17.19 -1.19 -4.14
N VAL A 158 -18.08 -1.68 -5.01
CA VAL A 158 -18.76 -2.98 -4.82
C VAL A 158 -17.74 -4.11 -4.78
N TRP A 159 -16.82 -4.16 -5.75
CA TRP A 159 -15.78 -5.18 -5.79
C TRP A 159 -14.81 -5.09 -4.61
N ASN A 160 -14.39 -3.87 -4.26
CA ASN A 160 -13.56 -3.62 -3.07
C ASN A 160 -14.21 -4.20 -1.81
N ASN A 161 -15.48 -3.89 -1.56
CA ASN A 161 -16.21 -4.41 -0.41
C ASN A 161 -16.40 -5.93 -0.47
N ARG A 162 -16.77 -6.48 -1.64
CA ARG A 162 -16.95 -7.93 -1.82
C ARG A 162 -15.67 -8.70 -1.50
N MET A 163 -14.56 -8.28 -2.09
CA MET A 163 -13.26 -8.95 -1.92
C MET A 163 -12.81 -8.90 -0.46
N LEU A 164 -12.79 -7.70 0.15
CA LEU A 164 -12.25 -7.55 1.50
C LEU A 164 -13.17 -8.15 2.57
N LYS A 165 -14.50 -8.12 2.38
CA LYS A 165 -15.44 -8.85 3.24
C LYS A 165 -15.22 -10.36 3.14
N HIS A 166 -15.05 -10.90 1.93
CA HIS A 166 -14.77 -12.32 1.73
C HIS A 166 -13.46 -12.72 2.40
N ILE A 167 -12.36 -11.99 2.12
CA ILE A 167 -11.04 -12.28 2.67
C ILE A 167 -11.04 -12.22 4.19
N ARG A 168 -11.69 -11.19 4.77
CA ARG A 168 -11.79 -11.06 6.22
C ARG A 168 -12.55 -12.22 6.86
N GLY A 169 -13.71 -12.60 6.31
CA GLY A 169 -14.50 -13.71 6.84
C GLY A 169 -13.74 -15.04 6.82
N GLN A 170 -13.01 -15.31 5.73
CA GLN A 170 -12.20 -16.52 5.61
C GLN A 170 -10.96 -16.49 6.54
N ALA A 171 -10.30 -15.35 6.68
CA ALA A 171 -9.17 -15.21 7.60
C ALA A 171 -9.60 -15.36 9.07
N ASP A 172 -10.77 -14.85 9.45
CA ASP A 172 -11.37 -15.06 10.77
C ASP A 172 -11.67 -16.55 11.00
N THR A 173 -12.30 -17.21 10.04
CA THR A 173 -12.61 -18.65 10.10
C THR A 173 -11.33 -19.49 10.23
N ALA A 174 -10.31 -19.20 9.44
CA ALA A 174 -9.01 -19.88 9.50
C ALA A 174 -8.33 -19.67 10.87
N SER A 175 -8.44 -18.47 11.45
CA SER A 175 -7.88 -18.17 12.77
C SER A 175 -8.55 -18.98 13.88
N SER A 176 -9.88 -19.06 13.90
CA SER A 176 -10.60 -19.89 14.87
C SER A 176 -10.26 -21.37 14.72
N LYS A 177 -10.23 -21.89 13.49
CA LYS A 177 -9.85 -23.28 13.22
C LYS A 177 -8.42 -23.60 13.68
N LEU A 178 -7.46 -22.73 13.36
CA LEU A 178 -6.08 -22.90 13.81
C LEU A 178 -5.95 -22.75 15.34
N ALA A 179 -6.84 -21.99 16.00
CA ALA A 179 -6.88 -21.90 17.46
C ALA A 179 -7.36 -23.21 18.09
N GLU A 180 -8.34 -23.89 17.48
CA GLU A 180 -8.78 -25.22 17.92
C GLU A 180 -7.67 -26.26 17.74
N GLU A 181 -6.95 -26.22 16.62
CA GLU A 181 -5.88 -27.18 16.31
C GLU A 181 -4.59 -26.96 17.11
N ARG A 182 -4.20 -25.70 17.34
CA ARG A 182 -2.87 -25.31 17.85
C ARG A 182 -2.90 -24.50 19.14
N GLY A 183 -4.10 -24.25 19.69
CA GLY A 183 -4.35 -23.30 20.77
C GLY A 183 -4.43 -21.85 20.27
N PRO A 184 -5.22 -20.99 20.95
CA PRO A 184 -5.25 -19.56 20.67
C PRO A 184 -3.88 -18.91 20.94
N CYS A 185 -3.64 -17.72 20.39
CA CYS A 185 -2.47 -16.96 20.83
C CYS A 185 -2.61 -16.58 22.31
N PRO A 186 -1.51 -16.53 23.07
CA PRO A 186 -1.56 -16.22 24.50
C PRO A 186 -2.29 -14.91 24.85
N ASP A 187 -2.14 -13.87 24.03
CA ASP A 187 -2.86 -12.61 24.25
C ASP A 187 -4.37 -12.75 24.12
N ALA A 188 -4.87 -13.63 23.25
CA ALA A 188 -6.31 -13.91 23.14
C ALA A 188 -6.76 -14.91 24.22
N GLY A 189 -5.98 -15.97 24.43
CA GLY A 189 -6.28 -17.04 25.39
C GLY A 189 -6.36 -16.57 26.84
N ASP A 190 -5.52 -15.61 27.26
CA ASP A 190 -5.56 -15.01 28.59
C ASP A 190 -6.93 -14.35 28.92
N TYR A 191 -7.71 -13.99 27.89
CA TYR A 191 -9.03 -13.40 28.00
C TYR A 191 -10.15 -14.33 27.52
N GLY A 192 -9.87 -15.62 27.35
CA GLY A 192 -10.86 -16.62 26.94
C GLY A 192 -11.31 -16.51 25.48
N ILE A 193 -10.53 -15.86 24.62
CA ILE A 193 -10.85 -15.69 23.20
C ILE A 193 -10.15 -16.78 22.36
N MET A 194 -10.94 -17.49 21.54
CA MET A 194 -10.47 -18.58 20.66
C MET A 194 -10.01 -18.07 19.29
N GLU A 195 -8.89 -17.34 19.28
CA GLU A 195 -8.29 -16.77 18.07
C GLU A 195 -6.79 -17.12 18.01
N ARG A 196 -6.34 -17.62 16.86
CA ARG A 196 -4.93 -17.96 16.66
C ARG A 196 -4.07 -16.72 16.44
N PHE A 197 -4.63 -15.69 15.80
CA PHE A 197 -3.93 -14.45 15.47
C PHE A 197 -4.66 -13.27 16.09
N SER A 198 -3.94 -12.40 16.82
CA SER A 198 -4.53 -11.15 17.32
C SER A 198 -4.94 -10.24 16.17
N ASN A 199 -4.04 -10.10 15.17
CA ASN A 199 -4.31 -9.36 13.94
C ASN A 199 -4.03 -10.27 12.73
N LYS A 200 -4.85 -10.11 11.68
CA LYS A 200 -4.88 -11.00 10.51
C LYS A 200 -4.59 -10.28 9.19
N LEU A 201 -5.14 -9.07 9.01
CA LEU A 201 -5.09 -8.34 7.74
C LEU A 201 -4.31 -7.03 7.88
N ALA A 202 -3.38 -6.81 6.95
CA ALA A 202 -2.66 -5.56 6.73
C ALA A 202 -2.34 -5.45 5.23
N ILE A 203 -2.63 -4.31 4.60
CA ILE A 203 -2.39 -4.13 3.16
C ILE A 203 -1.08 -3.38 2.99
N ALA A 204 0.01 -4.13 2.80
CA ALA A 204 1.35 -3.58 2.57
C ALA A 204 1.57 -3.20 1.10
N PRO A 205 2.62 -2.42 0.77
CA PRO A 205 3.06 -2.22 -0.60
C PRO A 205 3.58 -3.54 -1.19
N THR A 206 3.23 -3.85 -2.44
CA THR A 206 3.55 -5.14 -3.06
C THR A 206 4.37 -5.00 -4.35
N ALA A 207 5.15 -3.94 -4.46
CA ALA A 207 5.79 -3.54 -5.72
C ALA A 207 6.64 -4.63 -6.37
N SER A 208 7.53 -5.28 -5.61
CA SER A 208 8.38 -6.35 -6.16
C SER A 208 7.59 -7.63 -6.47
N ILE A 209 6.71 -8.04 -5.56
CA ILE A 209 5.94 -9.29 -5.75
C ILE A 209 4.86 -9.15 -6.85
N SER A 210 4.39 -7.94 -7.13
CA SER A 210 3.44 -7.71 -8.22
C SER A 210 4.10 -7.83 -9.59
N ILE A 211 5.39 -7.47 -9.70
CA ILE A 211 6.22 -7.74 -10.88
C ILE A 211 6.43 -9.25 -11.05
N ILE A 212 6.82 -9.95 -9.97
CA ILE A 212 7.00 -11.42 -9.97
C ILE A 212 5.71 -12.13 -10.42
N CYS A 213 4.54 -11.63 -10.01
CA CYS A 213 3.24 -12.16 -10.40
C CYS A 213 2.74 -11.68 -11.78
N GLY A 214 3.64 -11.45 -12.73
CA GLY A 214 3.29 -11.14 -14.12
C GLY A 214 2.80 -9.70 -14.31
N GLY A 215 3.38 -8.76 -13.57
CA GLY A 215 3.07 -7.33 -13.68
C GLY A 215 1.65 -6.97 -13.24
N ALA A 216 1.18 -7.56 -12.13
CA ALA A 216 -0.05 -7.11 -11.48
C ALA A 216 0.14 -5.70 -10.89
N SER A 217 -0.95 -4.95 -10.71
CA SER A 217 -0.91 -3.64 -10.05
C SER A 217 -0.48 -3.79 -8.58
N PRO A 218 0.35 -2.88 -8.04
CA PRO A 218 0.83 -3.00 -6.67
C PRO A 218 -0.29 -2.73 -5.66
N GLY A 219 -0.49 -3.65 -4.72
CA GLY A 219 -1.39 -3.48 -3.59
C GLY A 219 -2.83 -3.15 -4.01
N ILE A 220 -3.31 -2.06 -3.43
CA ILE A 220 -4.58 -1.38 -3.69
C ILE A 220 -4.44 -0.18 -4.64
N GLU A 221 -3.23 0.07 -5.14
CA GLU A 221 -2.89 1.31 -5.81
C GLU A 221 -3.31 1.29 -7.28
N PRO A 222 -3.65 2.46 -7.84
CA PRO A 222 -3.76 2.61 -9.29
C PRO A 222 -2.40 2.42 -9.97
N ILE A 223 -2.44 2.19 -11.28
CA ILE A 223 -1.23 2.01 -12.08
C ILE A 223 -0.72 3.40 -12.43
N ALA A 224 0.56 3.67 -12.19
CA ALA A 224 1.15 4.99 -12.37
C ALA A 224 1.15 5.47 -13.83
N ALA A 225 1.32 4.56 -14.79
CA ALA A 225 1.36 4.83 -16.22
C ALA A 225 1.02 3.57 -17.03
N ASN A 226 0.33 3.69 -18.17
CA ASN A 226 0.02 2.53 -19.02
C ASN A 226 1.20 2.08 -19.91
N SER A 227 2.20 2.94 -20.08
CA SER A 227 3.47 2.62 -20.72
C SER A 227 4.57 3.30 -19.91
N PHE A 228 5.56 2.54 -19.43
CA PHE A 228 6.67 3.08 -18.66
C PHE A 228 7.96 2.29 -18.90
N THR A 229 9.09 2.93 -18.66
CA THR A 229 10.40 2.28 -18.79
C THR A 229 10.80 1.65 -17.46
N HIS A 230 10.99 0.34 -17.46
CA HIS A 230 11.56 -0.41 -16.35
C HIS A 230 13.06 -0.60 -16.56
N LYS A 231 13.87 0.03 -15.70
CA LYS A 231 15.33 -0.15 -15.72
C LYS A 231 15.69 -1.39 -14.93
N THR A 232 16.63 -2.17 -15.48
CA THR A 232 17.22 -3.35 -14.84
C THR A 232 18.74 -3.28 -15.02
N LEU A 233 19.47 -4.11 -14.28
CA LEU A 233 20.91 -4.26 -14.44
C LEU A 233 21.32 -4.63 -15.88
N SER A 234 20.45 -5.31 -16.64
CA SER A 234 20.70 -5.75 -18.01
C SER A 234 20.20 -4.78 -19.09
N GLY A 235 19.58 -3.65 -18.71
CA GLY A 235 19.08 -2.66 -19.66
C GLY A 235 17.74 -2.04 -19.25
N SER A 236 17.24 -1.15 -20.10
CA SER A 236 15.93 -0.50 -19.94
C SER A 236 14.91 -1.14 -20.86
N PHE A 237 13.78 -1.59 -20.30
CA PHE A 237 12.72 -2.27 -21.02
C PHE A 237 11.41 -1.49 -20.92
N THR A 238 10.72 -1.29 -22.04
CA THR A 238 9.39 -0.67 -22.02
C THR A 238 8.37 -1.69 -21.56
N VAL A 239 7.66 -1.37 -20.49
CA VAL A 239 6.55 -2.16 -19.94
C VAL A 239 5.25 -1.51 -20.37
N ARG A 240 4.45 -2.27 -21.12
CA ARG A 240 3.13 -1.87 -21.62
C ARG A 240 2.03 -2.55 -20.79
N ASN A 241 0.96 -1.83 -20.47
CA ASN A 241 -0.17 -2.38 -19.73
C ASN A 241 -0.83 -3.52 -20.52
N LYS A 242 -0.81 -4.74 -19.95
CA LYS A 242 -1.30 -5.97 -20.58
C LYS A 242 -2.80 -5.97 -20.89
N TYR A 243 -3.61 -5.17 -20.20
CA TYR A 243 -5.04 -5.06 -20.46
C TYR A 243 -5.33 -4.00 -21.51
N LEU A 244 -4.64 -2.87 -21.44
CA LEU A 244 -4.71 -1.85 -22.50
C LEU A 244 -4.25 -2.43 -23.83
N LYS A 245 -3.15 -3.19 -23.85
CA LYS A 245 -2.68 -3.87 -25.06
C LYS A 245 -3.77 -4.73 -25.71
N ARG A 246 -4.43 -5.59 -24.92
CA ARG A 246 -5.55 -6.40 -25.39
C ARG A 246 -6.72 -5.58 -25.91
N LEU A 247 -6.96 -4.39 -25.37
CA LEU A 247 -7.98 -3.47 -25.87
C LEU A 247 -7.56 -2.84 -27.21
N LEU A 248 -6.33 -2.35 -27.30
CA LEU A 248 -5.78 -1.77 -28.53
C LEU A 248 -5.74 -2.79 -29.67
N GLU A 249 -5.36 -4.04 -29.40
CA GLU A 249 -5.38 -5.16 -30.35
C GLU A 249 -6.78 -5.34 -30.93
N LYS A 250 -7.82 -5.34 -30.08
CA LYS A 250 -9.23 -5.48 -30.52
C LYS A 250 -9.72 -4.31 -31.37
N LYS A 251 -9.16 -3.12 -31.18
CA LYS A 251 -9.50 -1.93 -31.95
C LYS A 251 -8.62 -1.74 -33.20
N GLY A 252 -7.64 -2.63 -33.43
CA GLY A 252 -6.71 -2.50 -34.54
C GLY A 252 -5.68 -1.38 -34.37
N HIS A 253 -5.40 -0.97 -33.14
CA HIS A 253 -4.49 0.12 -32.77
C HIS A 253 -3.33 -0.35 -31.85
N ASP A 254 -3.01 -1.66 -31.84
CA ASP A 254 -1.79 -2.18 -31.19
C ASP A 254 -0.57 -2.00 -32.10
N ASP A 255 -0.23 -0.74 -32.39
CA ASP A 255 0.89 -0.34 -33.24
C ASP A 255 1.87 0.55 -32.48
N ASP A 256 3.10 0.65 -33.02
CA ASP A 256 4.17 1.40 -32.35
C ASP A 256 3.90 2.90 -32.30
N ASP A 257 3.14 3.46 -33.24
CA ASP A 257 2.75 4.88 -33.23
C ASP A 257 1.83 5.18 -32.05
N THR A 258 0.83 4.32 -31.80
CA THR A 258 -0.08 4.43 -30.66
C THR A 258 0.68 4.30 -29.34
N TRP A 259 1.57 3.32 -29.22
CA TRP A 259 2.37 3.15 -27.99
C TRP A 259 3.39 4.26 -27.76
N SER A 260 3.98 4.79 -28.83
CA SER A 260 4.84 5.97 -28.78
C SER A 260 4.04 7.17 -28.27
N SER A 261 2.84 7.40 -28.82
CA SER A 261 1.91 8.44 -28.38
C SER A 261 1.50 8.31 -26.92
N ILE A 262 1.20 7.09 -26.44
CA ILE A 262 0.93 6.84 -25.02
C ILE A 262 2.14 7.18 -24.16
N SER A 263 3.34 6.79 -24.58
CA SER A 263 4.58 7.01 -23.82
C SER A 263 4.98 8.49 -23.75
N THR A 264 4.78 9.26 -24.83
CA THR A 264 5.04 10.70 -24.85
C THR A 264 4.02 11.50 -24.03
N ASN A 265 2.81 10.97 -23.87
CA ASN A 265 1.78 11.51 -22.96
C ASN A 265 1.86 10.88 -21.56
N GLU A 266 3.07 10.56 -21.09
CA GLU A 266 3.34 10.05 -19.74
C GLU A 266 2.54 8.77 -19.36
N GLY A 267 2.23 7.95 -20.34
CA GLY A 267 1.44 6.73 -20.16
C GLY A 267 -0.08 6.95 -20.15
N SER A 268 -0.55 8.16 -20.45
CA SER A 268 -1.98 8.48 -20.59
C SER A 268 -2.57 7.91 -21.88
N VAL A 269 -3.88 7.67 -21.86
CA VAL A 269 -4.69 7.31 -23.02
C VAL A 269 -5.83 8.28 -23.28
N GLN A 270 -5.94 9.35 -22.49
CA GLN A 270 -7.12 10.24 -22.53
C GLN A 270 -7.24 10.99 -23.88
N HIS A 271 -6.11 11.21 -24.55
CA HIS A 271 -5.99 11.86 -25.86
C HIS A 271 -6.32 10.95 -27.05
N LEU A 272 -6.55 9.65 -26.85
CA LEU A 272 -6.83 8.71 -27.94
C LEU A 272 -8.31 8.77 -28.33
N ASP A 273 -8.61 9.35 -29.49
CA ASP A 273 -10.00 9.60 -29.95
C ASP A 273 -10.79 8.34 -30.31
N PHE A 274 -10.12 7.21 -30.56
CA PHE A 274 -10.76 5.93 -30.89
C PHE A 274 -11.19 5.13 -29.65
N LEU A 275 -10.80 5.57 -28.44
CA LEU A 275 -11.30 5.01 -27.19
C LEU A 275 -12.57 5.72 -26.76
N ASP A 276 -13.56 4.97 -26.29
CA ASP A 276 -14.73 5.55 -25.65
C ASP A 276 -14.41 6.05 -24.23
N GLU A 277 -15.34 6.80 -23.64
CA GLU A 277 -15.13 7.40 -22.31
C GLU A 277 -14.92 6.34 -21.21
N ASN A 278 -15.64 5.22 -21.25
CA ASN A 278 -15.49 4.19 -20.23
C ASN A 278 -14.12 3.49 -20.34
N GLU A 279 -13.65 3.25 -21.57
CA GLU A 279 -12.31 2.73 -21.84
C GLU A 279 -11.24 3.71 -21.35
N LYS A 280 -11.37 5.01 -21.66
CA LYS A 280 -10.45 6.05 -21.16
C LYS A 280 -10.45 6.09 -19.64
N GLU A 281 -11.61 6.05 -18.99
CA GLU A 281 -11.75 6.05 -17.54
C GLU A 281 -11.15 4.80 -16.88
N ALA A 282 -11.32 3.62 -17.48
CA ALA A 282 -10.74 2.36 -16.98
C ALA A 282 -9.21 2.36 -16.99
N PHE A 283 -8.59 3.15 -17.88
CA PHE A 283 -7.15 3.24 -18.04
C PHE A 283 -6.55 4.59 -17.61
N ARG A 284 -7.26 5.37 -16.79
CA ARG A 284 -6.66 6.55 -16.14
C ARG A 284 -5.44 6.14 -15.32
N THR A 285 -4.40 6.94 -15.44
CA THR A 285 -3.18 6.82 -14.64
C THR A 285 -3.41 7.30 -13.21
N ALA A 286 -2.52 6.92 -12.29
CA ALA A 286 -2.61 7.31 -10.89
C ALA A 286 -2.76 8.83 -10.67
N PHE A 287 -2.11 9.64 -11.52
CA PHE A 287 -2.14 11.10 -11.45
C PHE A 287 -3.37 11.75 -12.11
N GLU A 288 -4.13 10.99 -12.90
CA GLU A 288 -5.37 11.46 -13.55
C GLU A 288 -6.62 11.13 -12.71
N ILE A 289 -6.50 10.19 -11.79
CA ILE A 289 -7.57 9.77 -10.90
C ILE A 289 -7.86 10.85 -9.84
N ASP A 290 -9.13 11.12 -9.58
CA ASP A 290 -9.53 11.87 -8.40
C ASP A 290 -9.27 11.06 -7.13
N GLN A 291 -8.30 11.53 -6.35
CA GLN A 291 -7.80 10.87 -5.15
C GLN A 291 -8.87 10.70 -4.05
N ARG A 292 -9.99 11.41 -4.12
CA ARG A 292 -11.14 11.17 -3.25
C ARG A 292 -11.65 9.74 -3.38
N TRP A 293 -11.61 9.15 -4.57
CA TRP A 293 -12.01 7.76 -4.78
C TRP A 293 -11.07 6.77 -4.08
N LEU A 294 -9.76 7.00 -4.12
CA LEU A 294 -8.81 6.14 -3.40
C LEU A 294 -9.06 6.18 -1.88
N ILE A 295 -9.35 7.37 -1.35
CA ILE A 295 -9.73 7.56 0.06
C ILE A 295 -11.05 6.86 0.38
N GLU A 296 -12.07 6.97 -0.49
CA GLU A 296 -13.35 6.27 -0.31
C GLU A 296 -13.15 4.75 -0.32
N HIS A 297 -12.36 4.20 -1.24
CA HIS A 297 -12.07 2.77 -1.25
C HIS A 297 -11.31 2.32 0.01
N ALA A 298 -10.34 3.13 0.45
CA ALA A 298 -9.59 2.86 1.67
C ALA A 298 -10.48 2.89 2.92
N ALA A 299 -11.40 3.85 3.00
CA ALA A 299 -12.37 3.96 4.08
C ALA A 299 -13.35 2.78 4.08
N ASP A 300 -13.91 2.44 2.92
CA ASP A 300 -14.82 1.32 2.75
C ASP A 300 -14.21 0.00 3.21
N ARG A 301 -12.91 -0.21 2.95
CA ARG A 301 -12.22 -1.44 3.37
C ARG A 301 -11.67 -1.44 4.79
N ALA A 302 -11.52 -0.27 5.41
CA ALA A 302 -10.93 -0.13 6.74
C ALA A 302 -11.60 -0.98 7.83
N PRO A 303 -12.93 -1.20 7.85
CA PRO A 303 -13.59 -2.10 8.80
C PRO A 303 -13.16 -3.57 8.68
N TYR A 304 -12.76 -4.01 7.48
CA TYR A 304 -12.33 -5.39 7.25
C TYR A 304 -10.86 -5.60 7.60
N VAL A 305 -10.03 -4.55 7.53
CA VAL A 305 -8.59 -4.59 7.82
C VAL A 305 -8.33 -4.26 9.29
N CYS A 306 -7.96 -5.25 10.10
CA CYS A 306 -7.75 -5.06 11.54
C CYS A 306 -6.53 -4.17 11.85
N GLN A 307 -5.45 -4.25 11.06
CA GLN A 307 -4.31 -3.35 11.15
C GLN A 307 -4.56 -2.07 10.34
N SER A 308 -3.71 -1.73 9.36
CA SER A 308 -3.91 -0.60 8.44
C SER A 308 -3.59 -0.98 6.98
N GLN A 309 -3.56 0.02 6.11
CA GLN A 309 -3.23 -0.09 4.70
C GLN A 309 -2.24 1.01 4.30
N SER A 310 -1.22 0.67 3.52
CA SER A 310 -0.33 1.64 2.90
C SER A 310 -1.07 2.32 1.75
N LEU A 311 -1.61 3.51 2.00
CA LEU A 311 -2.33 4.29 0.99
C LEU A 311 -1.47 5.47 0.53
N ASN A 312 -0.98 5.41 -0.70
CA ASN A 312 -0.37 6.56 -1.36
C ASN A 312 -1.44 7.52 -1.87
N LEU A 313 -1.07 8.80 -2.01
CA LEU A 313 -1.85 9.80 -2.75
C LEU A 313 -1.01 10.30 -3.93
N PHE A 314 -1.65 10.52 -5.08
CA PHE A 314 -1.01 10.98 -6.30
C PHE A 314 -1.60 12.33 -6.69
N LEU A 315 -0.81 13.39 -6.57
CA LEU A 315 -1.27 14.77 -6.71
C LEU A 315 -0.56 15.45 -7.88
N PRO A 316 -1.28 16.32 -8.63
CA PRO A 316 -0.63 17.17 -9.61
C PRO A 316 0.25 18.21 -8.92
N ALA A 317 1.22 18.73 -9.67
CA ALA A 317 2.22 19.67 -9.17
C ALA A 317 1.60 20.99 -8.66
N ASP A 318 0.46 21.38 -9.25
CA ASP A 318 -0.24 22.63 -9.05
C ASP A 318 -1.50 22.48 -8.16
N ILE A 319 -1.58 21.41 -7.36
CA ILE A 319 -2.75 21.17 -6.51
C ILE A 319 -3.08 22.37 -5.60
N HIS A 320 -4.34 22.79 -5.63
CA HIS A 320 -4.79 23.90 -4.81
C HIS A 320 -4.79 23.52 -3.31
N LYS A 321 -4.28 24.43 -2.46
CA LYS A 321 -4.12 24.23 -1.01
C LYS A 321 -5.40 23.77 -0.30
N ARG A 322 -6.56 24.27 -0.75
CA ARG A 322 -7.88 23.86 -0.22
C ARG A 322 -8.13 22.38 -0.48
N ASP A 323 -7.84 21.91 -1.67
CA ASP A 323 -8.18 20.56 -2.12
C ASP A 323 -7.19 19.56 -1.49
N LEU A 324 -5.91 19.93 -1.39
CA LEU A 324 -4.91 19.21 -0.58
C LEU A 324 -5.39 19.03 0.87
N HIS A 325 -5.87 20.10 1.50
CA HIS A 325 -6.43 20.03 2.85
C HIS A 325 -7.66 19.12 2.92
N GLN A 326 -8.59 19.26 1.96
CA GLN A 326 -9.82 18.49 1.92
C GLN A 326 -9.56 16.99 1.76
N LEU A 327 -8.60 16.57 0.94
CA LEU A 327 -8.21 15.16 0.78
C LEU A 327 -7.75 14.56 2.12
N HIS A 328 -6.81 15.21 2.79
CA HIS A 328 -6.29 14.73 4.08
C HIS A 328 -7.35 14.78 5.19
N LEU A 329 -8.24 15.77 5.16
CA LEU A 329 -9.36 15.85 6.11
C LEU A 329 -10.44 14.79 5.82
N LEU A 330 -10.69 14.48 4.55
CA LEU A 330 -11.62 13.44 4.14
C LEU A 330 -11.16 12.07 4.64
N ALA A 331 -9.87 11.73 4.46
CA ALA A 331 -9.29 10.49 4.97
C ALA A 331 -9.50 10.33 6.48
N TRP A 332 -9.23 11.40 7.25
CA TRP A 332 -9.52 11.42 8.68
C TRP A 332 -11.02 11.22 8.97
N LYS A 333 -11.90 12.03 8.37
CA LYS A 333 -13.35 11.97 8.62
C LYS A 333 -13.96 10.61 8.29
N LYS A 334 -13.40 9.91 7.30
CA LYS A 334 -13.88 8.61 6.82
C LYS A 334 -13.29 7.43 7.60
N GLY A 335 -12.45 7.67 8.59
CA GLY A 335 -11.89 6.62 9.45
C GLY A 335 -10.72 5.85 8.85
N VAL A 336 -10.05 6.42 7.83
CA VAL A 336 -8.78 5.87 7.35
C VAL A 336 -7.77 5.88 8.50
N LYS A 337 -6.94 4.84 8.60
CA LYS A 337 -5.98 4.65 9.70
C LYS A 337 -4.60 5.23 9.38
N SER A 338 -4.16 5.18 8.12
CA SER A 338 -2.90 5.79 7.69
C SER A 338 -2.91 6.28 6.24
N LEU A 339 -2.04 7.25 5.97
CA LEU A 339 -1.64 7.72 4.65
C LEU A 339 -0.12 7.62 4.54
N TYR A 340 0.33 6.91 3.50
CA TYR A 340 1.74 6.69 3.21
C TYR A 340 2.31 7.88 2.42
N TYR A 341 3.05 7.65 1.34
CA TYR A 341 3.63 8.73 0.54
C TYR A 341 2.57 9.61 -0.14
N CYS A 342 2.93 10.87 -0.30
CA CYS A 342 2.23 11.82 -1.16
C CYS A 342 3.07 12.05 -2.43
N ARG A 343 2.76 11.35 -3.50
CA ARG A 343 3.45 11.45 -4.79
C ARG A 343 2.98 12.70 -5.52
N SER A 344 3.86 13.67 -5.73
CA SER A 344 3.56 14.86 -6.52
C SER A 344 4.36 14.88 -7.83
N LYS A 345 3.78 15.41 -8.91
CA LYS A 345 4.57 15.80 -10.09
C LYS A 345 5.39 17.05 -9.73
N SER A 346 6.62 17.20 -10.24
CA SER A 346 7.41 18.41 -10.02
C SER A 346 7.10 19.50 -11.08
N ILE A 347 6.99 20.76 -10.65
CA ILE A 347 6.62 21.91 -11.51
C ILE A 347 7.68 22.20 -12.59
N GLN A 348 8.98 22.01 -12.32
CA GLN A 348 10.05 22.22 -13.30
C GLN A 348 9.93 21.36 -14.57
N ARG A 349 9.11 20.32 -14.57
CA ARG A 349 8.87 19.44 -15.72
C ARG A 349 7.90 20.03 -16.76
N ALA A 350 7.03 20.97 -16.38
CA ALA A 350 6.06 21.54 -17.31
C ALA A 350 6.68 22.58 -18.27
N GLU A 351 7.74 23.28 -17.85
CA GLU A 351 8.38 24.34 -18.64
C GLU A 351 9.44 23.79 -19.62
N ALA A 352 10.04 22.63 -19.34
CA ALA A 352 11.06 22.03 -20.21
C ALA A 352 10.47 21.51 -21.54
N VAL A 353 9.22 21.04 -21.54
CA VAL A 353 8.54 20.53 -22.76
C VAL A 353 8.14 21.68 -23.70
N ALA A 354 7.99 22.91 -23.19
CA ALA A 354 7.63 24.07 -24.00
C ALA A 354 8.81 24.62 -24.85
N HIS A 355 10.05 24.22 -24.55
CA HIS A 355 11.25 24.83 -25.16
C HIS A 355 12.15 23.90 -25.98
N GLU A 356 11.91 22.59 -26.04
CA GLU A 356 12.71 21.69 -26.88
C GLU A 356 11.94 21.21 -28.11
N GLY A 357 12.04 21.99 -29.18
CA GLY A 357 11.77 21.52 -30.53
C GLY A 357 12.77 20.44 -30.94
N THR A 358 12.25 19.37 -31.55
CA THR A 358 12.97 18.37 -32.35
C THR A 358 14.21 17.75 -31.68
N ASN A 359 13.99 16.74 -30.84
CA ASN A 359 14.85 15.55 -30.77
C ASN A 359 14.10 14.41 -30.06
N HIS A 360 14.13 13.21 -30.66
CA HIS A 360 13.54 11.99 -30.10
C HIS A 360 14.30 11.53 -28.85
N ALA A 361 13.96 12.09 -27.69
CA ALA A 361 14.35 11.57 -26.39
C ALA A 361 13.12 10.92 -25.74
N VAL A 362 13.14 9.60 -25.61
CA VAL A 362 12.11 8.81 -24.94
C VAL A 362 12.05 9.22 -23.48
N ALA A 363 10.84 9.52 -22.98
CA ALA A 363 10.59 9.87 -21.58
C ALA A 363 11.13 8.76 -20.66
N SER A 364 12.28 9.03 -20.05
CA SER A 364 12.74 8.30 -18.87
C SER A 364 12.10 8.95 -17.65
N LEU A 365 11.48 8.17 -16.76
CA LEU A 365 11.14 8.64 -15.41
C LEU A 365 12.47 8.82 -14.64
N PRO A 366 12.90 10.06 -14.33
CA PRO A 366 14.19 10.28 -13.68
C PRO A 366 14.01 10.28 -12.16
N HIS A 367 14.73 9.32 -11.56
CA HIS A 367 15.33 9.24 -10.22
C HIS A 367 15.09 10.42 -9.26
N MET A 368 14.62 10.13 -8.03
CA MET A 368 14.80 11.01 -6.88
C MET A 368 16.29 11.22 -6.60
N GLY A 369 16.64 12.43 -6.16
CA GLY A 369 18.01 12.91 -6.02
C GLY A 369 18.92 12.06 -5.12
N THR A 370 20.21 12.15 -5.44
CA THR A 370 21.35 11.61 -4.71
C THR A 370 21.30 11.91 -3.22
N VAL A 371 21.30 10.86 -2.40
CA VAL A 371 21.73 10.93 -0.99
C VAL A 371 23.21 10.56 -0.94
N ASN A 372 24.00 11.38 -0.24
CA ASN A 372 25.46 11.38 -0.11
C ASN A 372 26.21 12.15 -1.19
N GLY A 373 26.43 13.43 -0.92
CA GLY A 373 27.45 14.20 -1.62
C GLY A 373 28.84 13.63 -1.32
N GLY A 374 29.52 13.18 -2.38
CA GLY A 374 30.97 13.35 -2.49
C GLY A 374 31.90 12.35 -1.80
N GLU A 375 31.52 11.09 -1.58
CA GLU A 375 32.47 10.04 -1.19
C GLU A 375 32.58 8.93 -2.23
N LYS A 376 33.82 8.59 -2.60
CA LYS A 376 34.14 7.53 -3.58
C LYS A 376 33.80 6.16 -2.99
N PRO A 377 33.29 5.20 -3.78
CA PRO A 377 32.89 3.91 -3.26
C PRO A 377 34.11 3.09 -2.83
N VAL A 378 34.05 2.58 -1.60
CA VAL A 378 34.88 1.47 -1.13
C VAL A 378 34.22 0.18 -1.60
N GLU A 379 34.96 -0.66 -2.32
CA GLU A 379 34.52 -1.98 -2.78
C GLU A 379 34.12 -2.86 -1.60
N THR A 380 32.83 -3.16 -1.46
CA THR A 380 32.37 -4.36 -0.76
C THR A 380 31.15 -4.95 -1.47
N ASN A 381 31.27 -6.22 -1.87
CA ASN A 381 30.22 -7.03 -2.48
C ASN A 381 29.00 -7.15 -1.54
N ARG A 382 27.99 -6.30 -1.75
CA ARG A 382 26.64 -6.48 -1.21
C ARG A 382 25.63 -6.37 -2.35
N THR A 383 24.78 -7.38 -2.46
CA THR A 383 23.63 -7.43 -3.36
C THR A 383 22.62 -6.37 -2.95
N ASP A 384 22.75 -5.17 -3.51
CA ASP A 384 21.73 -4.12 -3.41
C ASP A 384 20.56 -4.46 -4.34
N TYR A 385 19.43 -4.84 -3.74
CA TYR A 385 18.14 -4.79 -4.40
C TYR A 385 17.72 -3.32 -4.46
N GLU A 386 17.93 -2.69 -5.63
CA GLU A 386 17.43 -1.35 -5.90
C GLU A 386 15.90 -1.29 -5.72
N GLU A 387 15.50 -0.22 -5.04
CA GLU A 387 14.14 0.24 -4.81
C GLU A 387 13.26 0.09 -6.07
N CYS A 388 12.14 -0.60 -5.92
CA CYS A 388 11.24 -0.87 -7.05
C CYS A 388 10.71 0.44 -7.64
N LEU A 389 10.87 0.66 -8.96
CA LEU A 389 10.42 1.86 -9.67
C LEU A 389 8.89 2.09 -9.64
N SER A 390 8.10 1.05 -9.34
CA SER A 390 6.66 1.21 -9.05
C SER A 390 6.36 1.76 -7.65
N CYS A 391 7.38 1.89 -6.79
CA CYS A 391 7.39 2.65 -5.54
C CYS A 391 7.98 4.07 -5.71
N GLN A 392 8.24 4.56 -6.93
CA GLN A 392 8.72 5.94 -7.16
C GLN A 392 7.60 6.88 -7.62
#